data_AF-A0A7W0A585-F1
#
_entry.id   AF-A0A7W0A585-F1
#
_cell.length_a   1.000
_cell.length_b   1.000
_cell.length_c   1.000
_cell.angle_alpha   90.00
_cell.angle_beta   90.00
_cell.angle_gamma   90.00
#
_symmetry.space_group_name_H-M   'P 1'
#
loop_
_entity.id
_entity.type
_entity.pdbx_description
1 polymer ?
#
loop_
_entity_poly.entity_id
_entity_poly.type
_entity_poly.pdbx_seq_one_letter_code
_entity_poly.pdbx_strand_id
1 'polypeptide(L)'
;MATISTTSAERLRRFRSRRSRSREDAPLWVAVLAWIVALIVFFPVFYMVITSFKFEPAAVALPPQLIFNPTFENYATIFNIDFLPFFANSIIASVASTVVVMLLGVPAAYA
;
A
#
# COMPACT_ATOMS: atom_id res chain seq x y z
N MET A 1 48.52 8.11 39.48
CA MET A 1 47.11 8.22 39.92
C MET A 1 46.56 9.50 39.30
N ALA A 2 45.44 9.46 38.56
CA ALA A 2 44.75 10.58 37.88
C ALA A 2 45.23 11.02 36.47
N THR A 3 44.93 10.24 35.42
CA THR A 3 44.90 10.79 34.03
C THR A 3 43.94 10.07 33.06
N ILE A 4 43.37 8.90 33.39
CA ILE A 4 42.62 8.08 32.41
C ILE A 4 41.10 8.39 32.36
N SER A 5 40.57 9.24 33.25
CA SER A 5 39.11 9.42 33.41
C SER A 5 38.48 10.52 32.55
N THR A 6 39.24 11.33 31.80
CA THR A 6 38.66 12.49 31.07
C THR A 6 38.31 12.17 29.61
N THR A 7 39.05 11.27 28.95
CA THR A 7 38.89 10.98 27.51
C THR A 7 37.62 10.20 27.17
N SER A 8 37.13 9.36 28.10
CA SER A 8 35.95 8.51 27.90
C SER A 8 34.64 9.33 27.91
N ALA A 9 34.55 10.35 28.77
CA ALA A 9 33.38 11.22 28.86
C ALA A 9 33.18 12.09 27.62
N GLU A 10 34.26 12.58 27.00
CA GLU A 10 34.19 13.32 25.73
C GLU A 10 33.83 12.44 24.54
N ARG A 11 34.33 11.20 24.52
CA ARG A 11 34.02 10.22 23.46
C ARG A 11 32.53 9.91 23.42
N LEU A 12 31.90 9.74 24.59
CA LEU A 12 30.45 9.50 24.71
C LEU A 12 29.60 10.72 24.33
N ARG A 13 30.11 11.94 24.50
CA ARG A 13 29.43 13.16 24.01
C ARG A 13 29.41 13.26 22.49
N ARG A 14 30.49 12.89 21.80
CA ARG A 14 30.55 12.91 20.33
C ARG A 14 29.59 11.91 19.68
N PHE A 15 29.35 10.76 20.30
CA PHE A 15 28.38 9.78 19.79
C PHE A 15 26.92 10.11 20.13
N ARG A 16 26.67 11.09 21.02
CA ARG A 16 25.30 11.52 21.36
C ARG A 16 24.71 12.55 20.39
N SER A 17 25.44 12.96 19.35
CA SER A 17 24.81 13.56 18.18
C SER A 17 24.11 12.48 17.36
N ARG A 18 23.13 11.81 17.99
CA ARG A 18 21.98 11.25 17.27
C ARG A 18 21.48 12.40 16.42
N ARG A 19 21.77 12.31 15.14
CA ARG A 19 21.22 13.15 14.10
C ARG A 19 19.71 13.03 14.26
N SER A 20 19.14 13.98 14.99
CA SER A 20 17.74 14.28 14.97
C SER A 20 17.41 14.31 13.49
N ARG A 21 16.59 13.36 13.02
CA ARG A 21 15.84 13.59 11.80
C ARG A 21 15.08 14.87 12.12
N SER A 22 15.63 16.01 11.71
CA SER A 22 14.86 17.24 11.63
C SER A 22 13.62 16.80 10.89
N ARG A 23 12.49 16.78 11.61
CA ARG A 23 11.21 16.85 10.96
C ARG A 23 11.32 18.16 10.23
N GLU A 24 11.71 18.09 8.96
CA GLU A 24 11.49 19.20 8.06
C GLU A 24 9.99 19.36 8.15
N ASP A 25 9.55 20.37 8.89
CA ASP A 25 8.14 20.66 9.09
C ASP A 25 7.61 20.95 7.70
N ALA A 26 7.13 19.91 7.03
CA ALA A 26 6.61 19.99 5.69
C ALA A 26 5.56 21.10 5.73
N PRO A 27 5.73 22.17 4.94
CA PRO A 27 4.90 23.34 5.10
C PRO A 27 3.44 22.93 4.87
N LEU A 28 2.52 23.52 5.63
CA LEU A 28 1.10 23.11 5.68
C LEU A 28 0.46 22.96 4.29
N TRP A 29 0.88 23.76 3.31
CA TRP A 29 0.40 23.67 1.93
C TRP A 29 0.77 22.36 1.24
N VAL A 30 1.93 21.76 1.55
CA VAL A 30 2.34 20.43 1.04
C VAL A 30 1.43 19.35 1.61
N ALA A 31 1.11 19.43 2.91
CA ALA A 31 0.21 18.49 3.54
C ALA A 31 -1.21 18.59 2.94
N VAL A 32 -1.73 19.80 2.75
CA VAL A 32 -3.03 20.04 2.12
C VAL A 32 -3.05 19.53 0.67
N LEU A 33 -2.01 19.83 -0.10
CA LEU A 33 -1.90 19.34 -1.48
C LEU A 33 -1.83 17.82 -1.55
N ALA A 34 -1.05 17.18 -0.67
CA ALA A 34 -0.96 15.73 -0.58
C ALA A 34 -2.32 15.08 -0.26
N TRP A 35 -3.11 15.67 0.65
CA TRP A 35 -4.46 15.22 0.95
C TRP A 35 -5.42 15.38 -0.23
N ILE A 36 -5.37 16.50 -0.95
CA ILE A 36 -6.20 16.72 -2.15
C ILE A 36 -5.88 15.68 -3.21
N VAL A 37 -4.59 15.47 -3.51
CA VAL A 37 -4.15 14.46 -4.49
C VAL A 37 -4.57 13.06 -4.04
N ALA A 38 -4.39 12.73 -2.76
CA ALA A 38 -4.83 11.45 -2.21
C ALA A 38 -6.34 11.24 -2.38
N LEU A 39 -7.16 12.26 -2.11
CA LEU A 39 -8.62 12.19 -2.29
C LEU A 39 -9.02 12.05 -3.76
N ILE A 40 -8.35 12.74 -4.69
CA ILE A 40 -8.61 12.62 -6.13
C ILE A 40 -8.31 11.21 -6.63
N VAL A 41 -7.19 10.62 -6.20
CA VAL A 41 -6.78 9.26 -6.58
C VAL A 41 -7.62 8.21 -5.86
N PHE A 42 -8.08 8.49 -4.64
CA PHE A 42 -8.94 7.59 -3.87
C PHE A 42 -10.38 7.58 -4.36
N PHE A 43 -10.90 8.71 -4.85
CA PHE A 43 -12.26 8.84 -5.37
C PHE A 43 -12.66 7.74 -6.38
N PRO A 44 -11.87 7.42 -7.44
CA PRO A 44 -12.23 6.34 -8.36
C PRO A 44 -12.24 4.96 -7.70
N VAL A 45 -11.35 4.70 -6.74
CA VAL A 45 -11.35 3.45 -5.96
C VAL A 45 -12.61 3.35 -5.12
N PHE A 46 -12.98 4.45 -4.43
CA PHE A 46 -14.20 4.52 -3.65
C PHE A 46 -15.45 4.32 -4.52
N TYR A 47 -15.48 4.93 -5.70
CA TYR A 47 -16.55 4.73 -6.67
C TYR A 47 -16.62 3.27 -7.14
N MET A 48 -15.47 2.65 -7.46
CA MET A 48 -15.41 1.23 -7.85
C MET A 48 -15.96 0.31 -6.76
N VAL A 49 -15.61 0.56 -5.49
CA VAL A 49 -16.12 -0.20 -4.35
C VAL A 49 -17.63 -0.04 -4.21
N ILE A 50 -18.16 1.18 -4.31
CA ILE A 50 -19.62 1.39 -4.26
C ILE A 50 -20.33 0.69 -5.43
N THR A 51 -19.76 0.75 -6.63
CA THR A 51 -20.34 0.09 -7.81
C THR A 51 -20.21 -1.42 -7.77
N SER A 52 -19.19 -1.99 -7.11
CA SER A 52 -19.03 -3.45 -6.99
C SER A 52 -20.11 -4.09 -6.13
N PHE A 53 -20.77 -3.32 -5.26
CA PHE A 53 -21.93 -3.78 -4.48
C PHE A 53 -23.26 -3.66 -5.24
N LYS A 54 -23.28 -3.21 -6.50
CA LYS A 54 -24.50 -3.13 -7.34
C LYS A 54 -24.70 -4.39 -8.18
N PHE A 55 -25.93 -4.92 -8.16
CA PHE A 55 -26.41 -6.17 -8.79
C PHE A 55 -26.21 -6.24 -10.33
N GLU A 56 -25.75 -7.38 -10.87
CA GLU A 56 -25.45 -7.53 -12.30
C GLU A 56 -26.66 -7.56 -13.28
N PRO A 57 -27.83 -8.19 -13.04
CA PRO A 57 -28.87 -8.21 -14.08
C PRO A 57 -29.68 -6.91 -14.22
N ALA A 58 -29.50 -5.92 -13.32
CA ALA A 58 -30.06 -4.58 -13.52
C ALA A 58 -29.14 -3.65 -14.35
N ALA A 59 -27.92 -4.08 -14.70
CA ALA A 59 -27.02 -3.35 -15.58
C ALA A 59 -27.46 -3.36 -17.06
N VAL A 60 -28.43 -4.20 -17.42
CA VAL A 60 -28.94 -4.37 -18.80
C VAL A 60 -30.44 -4.05 -18.93
N ALA A 61 -31.14 -3.74 -17.82
CA ALA A 61 -32.57 -3.43 -17.85
C ALA A 61 -32.80 -1.92 -18.02
N LEU A 62 -33.36 -1.54 -19.18
CA LEU A 62 -34.01 -0.24 -19.40
C LEU A 62 -35.36 -0.30 -18.65
N PRO A 63 -35.55 0.29 -17.44
CA PRO A 63 -35.15 1.63 -17.01
C PRO A 63 -34.30 1.70 -15.71
N PRO A 64 -33.51 2.79 -15.52
CA PRO A 64 -32.57 2.94 -14.40
C PRO A 64 -33.30 3.22 -13.08
N GLN A 65 -33.36 2.24 -12.18
CA GLN A 65 -33.93 2.44 -10.83
C GLN A 65 -32.85 2.87 -9.84
N LEU A 66 -33.03 4.01 -9.18
CA LEU A 66 -32.05 4.64 -8.28
C LEU A 66 -32.00 4.04 -6.86
N ILE A 67 -32.79 3.00 -6.58
CA ILE A 67 -32.87 2.32 -5.28
C ILE A 67 -32.55 0.83 -5.50
N PHE A 68 -31.34 0.41 -5.12
CA PHE A 68 -30.86 -0.96 -5.24
C PHE A 68 -30.72 -1.59 -3.85
N ASN A 69 -31.11 -2.85 -3.70
CA ASN A 69 -30.79 -3.64 -2.51
C ASN A 69 -29.30 -4.06 -2.59
N PRO A 70 -28.47 -3.78 -1.57
CA PRO A 70 -27.10 -4.27 -1.55
C PRO A 70 -27.14 -5.79 -1.39
N THR A 71 -26.58 -6.53 -2.34
CA THR A 71 -26.52 -8.01 -2.26
C THR A 71 -25.10 -8.51 -2.51
N PHE A 72 -24.78 -9.67 -1.96
CA PHE A 72 -23.49 -10.35 -2.15
C PHE A 72 -23.53 -11.43 -3.23
N GLU A 73 -24.59 -11.48 -4.04
CA GLU A 73 -24.82 -12.56 -5.02
C GLU A 73 -23.79 -12.55 -6.16
N ASN A 74 -23.36 -11.39 -6.63
CA ASN A 74 -22.28 -11.27 -7.62
C ASN A 74 -20.97 -11.91 -7.15
N TYR A 75 -20.64 -11.78 -5.86
CA TYR A 75 -19.44 -12.42 -5.30
C TYR A 75 -19.57 -13.94 -5.27
N ALA A 76 -20.76 -14.48 -5.01
CA ALA A 76 -21.01 -15.92 -5.05
C ALA A 76 -20.90 -16.49 -6.48
N THR A 77 -21.32 -15.73 -7.50
CA THR A 77 -21.19 -16.13 -8.91
C THR A 77 -19.72 -16.28 -9.33
N ILE A 78 -18.81 -15.43 -8.85
CA ILE A 78 -17.37 -15.53 -9.16
C ILE A 78 -16.77 -16.85 -8.65
N PHE A 79 -17.25 -17.35 -7.51
CA PHE A 79 -16.79 -18.65 -7.00
C PHE A 79 -17.36 -19.85 -7.77
N ASN A 80 -18.47 -19.68 -8.50
CA ASN A 80 -19.07 -20.74 -9.33
C ASN A 80 -18.45 -20.88 -10.73
N ILE A 81 -17.73 -19.86 -11.22
CA ILE A 81 -17.11 -19.88 -12.56
C ILE A 81 -15.66 -20.40 -12.57
N ASP A 82 -15.26 -21.18 -11.56
CA ASP A 82 -13.89 -21.67 -11.39
C ASP A 82 -12.84 -20.53 -11.54
N PHE A 83 -13.05 -19.40 -10.84
CA PHE A 83 -12.12 -18.27 -10.84
C PHE A 83 -10.79 -18.56 -10.10
N LEU A 84 -10.82 -19.50 -9.15
CA LEU A 84 -9.69 -19.80 -8.25
C LEU A 84 -8.37 -20.15 -8.96
N PRO A 85 -8.34 -20.94 -10.05
CA PRO A 85 -7.10 -21.22 -10.79
C PRO A 85 -6.49 -19.97 -11.43
N PHE A 86 -7.30 -19.05 -11.95
CA PHE A 86 -6.80 -17.78 -12.51
C PHE A 86 -6.18 -16.91 -11.43
N PHE A 87 -6.85 -16.81 -10.28
CA PHE A 87 -6.32 -16.11 -9.12
C PHE A 87 -5.01 -16.72 -8.61
N ALA A 88 -4.94 -18.05 -8.54
CA ALA A 88 -3.74 -18.78 -8.13
C ALA A 88 -2.57 -18.54 -9.10
N ASN A 89 -2.82 -18.54 -10.43
CA ASN A 89 -1.79 -18.25 -11.42
C ASN A 89 -1.16 -16.87 -11.22
N SER A 90 -1.95 -15.85 -10.93
CA SER A 90 -1.43 -14.49 -10.66
C SER A 90 -0.63 -14.41 -9.35
N ILE A 91 -1.07 -15.10 -8.30
CA ILE A 91 -0.32 -15.17 -7.03
C ILE A 91 1.02 -15.86 -7.27
N ILE A 92 1.01 -17.03 -7.91
CA ILE A 92 2.22 -17.79 -8.19
C ILE A 92 3.17 -16.97 -9.05
N ALA A 93 2.68 -16.32 -10.12
CA ALA A 93 3.50 -15.49 -10.99
C ALA A 93 4.13 -14.30 -10.26
N SER A 94 3.36 -13.56 -9.45
CA SER A 94 3.86 -12.39 -8.73
C SER A 94 4.86 -12.76 -7.63
N VAL A 95 4.59 -13.82 -6.85
CA VAL A 95 5.49 -14.31 -5.80
C VAL A 95 6.75 -14.91 -6.41
N ALA A 96 6.64 -15.78 -7.43
CA ALA A 96 7.79 -16.36 -8.10
C ALA A 96 8.69 -15.29 -8.71
N SER A 97 8.10 -14.27 -9.35
CA SER A 97 8.85 -13.14 -9.90
C SER A 97 9.60 -12.38 -8.80
N THR A 98 8.94 -12.08 -7.68
CA THR A 98 9.57 -11.37 -6.55
C THR A 98 10.73 -12.18 -5.96
N VAL A 99 10.55 -13.49 -5.80
CA VAL A 99 11.60 -14.39 -5.26
C VAL A 99 12.79 -14.47 -6.20
N VAL A 100 12.56 -14.65 -7.50
CA VAL A 100 13.64 -14.70 -8.50
C VAL A 100 14.42 -13.39 -8.51
N VAL A 101 13.73 -12.23 -8.49
CA VAL A 101 14.37 -10.91 -8.43
C VAL A 101 15.21 -10.76 -7.16
N MET A 102 14.69 -11.18 -6.00
CA MET A 102 15.41 -11.07 -4.73
C MET A 102 16.63 -12.00 -4.69
N LEU A 103 16.50 -13.24 -5.19
CA LEU A 103 17.59 -14.21 -5.24
C LEU A 103 18.75 -13.76 -6.13
N LEU A 104 18.46 -13.07 -7.24
CA LEU A 104 19.50 -12.54 -8.12
C LEU A 104 20.00 -11.17 -7.66
N GLY A 105 19.12 -10.32 -7.14
CA GLY A 105 19.43 -8.94 -6.74
C GLY A 105 20.26 -8.85 -5.46
N VAL A 106 20.00 -9.69 -4.46
CA VAL A 106 20.74 -9.68 -3.18
C VAL A 106 22.25 -9.96 -3.37
N PRO A 107 22.68 -11.04 -4.07
CA PRO A 107 24.09 -11.27 -4.31
C PRO A 107 24.71 -10.21 -5.23
N ALA A 108 23.97 -9.73 -6.24
CA ALA A 108 24.46 -8.67 -7.14
C ALA A 108 24.65 -7.31 -6.44
N ALA A 109 23.90 -7.03 -5.37
CA ALA A 109 24.06 -5.82 -4.57
C ALA A 109 25.20 -5.92 -3.55
N TYR A 110 25.68 -7.13 -3.24
CA TYR A 110 26.75 -7.37 -2.28
C TYR A 110 28.15 -7.43 -2.92
N ALA A 111 28.24 -7.95 -4.16
CA ALA A 111 29.48 -7.98 -4.95
C ALA A 111 29.90 -6.58 -5.42
#